data_AF-A0A957Q9B3-F1
#
_entry.id   AF-A0A957Q9B3-F1
#
_cell.length_a   1.000
_cell.length_b   1.000
_cell.length_c   1.000
_cell.angle_alpha   90.00
_cell.angle_beta   90.00
_cell.angle_gamma   90.00
#
_symmetry.space_group_name_H-M   'P 1'
#
loop_
_entity.id
_entity.type
_entity.pdbx_description
1 polymer ?
#
loop_
_entity_poly.entity_id
_entity_poly.type
_entity_poly.pdbx_seq_one_letter_code
_entity_poly.pdbx_strand_id
1 'polypeptide(L)'
;MSTQQHLSRRRFLQVTAMAGVGGALAACVAPGAAPSTGGGEAAAPAGELVELSYMTPDRELENRVKEVVINGFNAAMEEAGKPYRAVNVVGPATDNDIKTKLTLDAAAGTLPDIFGARPELLADFVAAGYLADLRSHLESWSDWSQYPDVLKTFAEFDGKLIGIPGGGTFSFYYRKDVLEGAGIST
;
A
#
# COMPACT_ATOMS: atom_id res chain seq x y z
N MET A 1 31.88 54.39 -1.38
CA MET A 1 32.29 52.97 -1.45
C MET A 1 31.67 52.28 -0.24
N SER A 2 30.60 51.51 -0.46
CA SER A 2 29.77 50.94 0.61
C SER A 2 30.06 49.44 0.70
N THR A 3 30.60 48.98 1.82
CA THR A 3 30.98 47.58 2.04
C THR A 3 29.86 46.89 2.80
N GLN A 4 29.02 46.13 2.10
CA GLN A 4 28.04 45.25 2.73
C GLN A 4 28.74 44.04 3.34
N GLN A 5 28.63 43.86 4.66
CA GLN A 5 29.06 42.64 5.34
C GLN A 5 27.94 41.59 5.27
N HIS A 6 28.15 40.52 4.50
CA HIS A 6 27.26 39.38 4.47
C HIS A 6 27.36 38.57 5.78
N LEU A 7 26.26 38.50 6.53
CA LEU A 7 26.11 37.53 7.62
C LEU A 7 25.92 36.14 7.02
N SER A 8 26.84 35.23 7.29
CA SER A 8 26.76 33.83 6.82
C SER A 8 25.77 33.03 7.69
N ARG A 9 25.00 32.16 7.04
CA ARG A 9 24.00 31.23 7.64
C ARG A 9 24.55 30.44 8.83
N ARG A 10 25.87 30.23 8.88
CA ARG A 10 26.56 29.53 9.97
C ARG A 10 26.60 30.33 11.27
N ARG A 11 26.66 31.65 11.20
CA ARG A 11 26.61 32.56 12.37
C ARG A 11 25.20 32.71 12.93
N PHE A 12 24.17 32.59 12.08
CA PHE A 12 22.78 32.61 12.51
C PHE A 12 22.43 31.37 13.36
N LEU A 13 22.86 30.18 12.92
CA LEU A 13 22.61 28.92 13.64
C LEU A 13 23.36 28.81 14.98
N GLN A 14 24.52 29.48 15.13
CA GLN A 14 25.27 29.47 16.39
C GLN A 14 24.64 30.33 17.49
N VAL A 15 23.81 31.32 17.14
CA VAL A 15 23.16 32.22 18.11
C VAL A 15 21.87 31.62 18.68
N THR A 16 21.23 30.67 17.98
CA THR A 16 19.94 30.09 18.41
C THR A 16 20.07 28.92 19.40
N ALA A 17 21.28 28.39 19.65
CA ALA A 17 21.49 27.20 20.47
C ALA A 17 21.66 27.45 21.99
N MET A 18 21.57 28.70 22.47
CA MET A 18 21.78 29.06 23.89
C MET A 18 20.56 29.74 24.55
N ALA A 19 19.34 29.25 24.31
CA ALA A 19 18.13 29.80 24.95
C ALA A 19 17.07 28.76 25.35
N GLY A 20 17.47 27.54 25.73
CA GLY A 20 16.51 26.46 26.00
C GLY A 20 16.84 25.49 27.14
N VAL A 21 17.56 25.93 28.18
CA VAL A 21 17.72 25.13 29.41
C VAL A 21 17.26 25.98 30.58
N GLY A 22 16.05 25.71 31.09
CA GLY A 22 15.51 26.44 32.22
C GLY A 22 14.10 26.01 32.64
N GLY A 23 14.02 24.96 33.46
CA GLY A 23 13.05 24.89 34.56
C GLY A 23 11.68 24.24 34.27
N ALA A 24 11.52 22.99 34.74
CA ALA A 24 10.36 22.55 35.52
C ALA A 24 10.57 21.10 36.02
N LEU A 25 11.25 20.95 37.16
CA LEU A 25 11.03 19.78 38.03
C LEU A 25 9.77 20.07 38.84
N ALA A 26 8.66 19.40 38.53
CA ALA A 26 7.45 19.43 39.35
C ALA A 26 6.85 18.02 39.46
N ALA A 27 7.09 17.42 40.63
CA ALA A 27 6.32 16.41 41.37
C ALA A 27 5.35 15.47 40.59
N CYS A 28 5.76 14.20 40.45
CA CYS A 28 4.81 13.09 40.29
C CYS A 28 4.33 12.63 41.67
N VAL A 29 3.15 13.10 42.09
CA VAL A 29 2.35 12.46 43.15
C VAL A 29 1.40 11.48 42.46
N ALA A 30 1.50 10.20 42.81
CA ALA A 30 0.60 9.16 42.33
C ALA A 30 -0.80 9.31 42.96
N PRO A 31 -1.90 9.30 42.19
CA PRO A 31 -3.23 9.08 42.74
C PRO A 31 -3.47 7.58 42.92
N GLY A 32 -3.89 7.21 44.14
CA GLY A 32 -4.22 5.86 44.54
C GLY A 32 -5.40 5.25 43.79
N ALA A 33 -5.37 3.92 43.75
CA ALA A 33 -6.43 3.08 43.20
C ALA A 33 -7.76 3.25 43.95
N ALA A 34 -8.85 3.40 43.20
CA ALA A 34 -10.22 3.25 43.68
C ALA A 34 -10.82 1.94 43.12
N PRO A 35 -11.79 1.32 43.83
CA PRO A 35 -12.13 -0.09 43.70
C PRO A 35 -12.98 -0.43 42.46
N SER A 36 -12.84 -1.68 42.01
CA SER A 36 -13.57 -2.30 40.91
C SER A 36 -15.07 -2.40 41.19
N THR A 37 -15.89 -1.72 40.40
CA THR A 37 -17.33 -2.00 40.27
C THR A 37 -17.55 -3.05 39.18
N GLY A 38 -18.40 -4.03 39.50
CA GLY A 38 -18.52 -5.32 38.81
C GLY A 38 -18.86 -5.28 37.33
N GLY A 39 -18.35 -6.30 36.64
CA GLY A 39 -18.61 -6.59 35.24
C GLY A 39 -20.08 -6.93 34.99
N GLY A 40 -20.78 -5.98 34.39
CA GLY A 40 -21.70 -6.32 33.31
C GLY A 40 -20.86 -6.49 32.06
N GLU A 41 -20.91 -7.67 31.45
CA GLU A 41 -20.30 -7.93 30.16
C GLU A 41 -21.02 -7.07 29.12
N ALA A 42 -20.49 -5.86 28.93
CA ALA A 42 -20.87 -4.99 27.84
C ALA A 42 -20.52 -5.73 26.55
N ALA A 43 -21.52 -5.96 25.71
CA ALA A 43 -21.31 -6.43 24.36
C ALA A 43 -20.20 -5.58 23.72
N ALA A 44 -19.20 -6.25 23.15
CA ALA A 44 -18.09 -5.60 22.48
C ALA A 44 -18.66 -4.55 21.49
N PRO A 45 -18.15 -3.31 21.48
CA PRO A 45 -18.62 -2.32 20.53
C PRO A 45 -18.45 -2.91 19.13
N ALA A 46 -19.49 -2.81 18.31
CA ALA A 46 -19.39 -3.09 16.88
C ALA A 46 -18.12 -2.38 16.38
N GLY A 47 -17.16 -3.17 15.90
CA GLY A 47 -15.81 -2.68 15.63
C GLY A 47 -15.83 -1.46 14.72
N GLU A 48 -14.98 -0.49 15.02
CA GLU A 48 -14.77 0.68 14.16
C GLU A 48 -14.52 0.24 12.71
N LEU A 49 -15.14 0.93 11.76
CA LEU A 49 -14.98 0.63 10.34
C LEU A 49 -13.51 0.81 9.94
N VAL A 50 -12.93 -0.24 9.36
CA VAL A 50 -11.57 -0.24 8.83
C VAL A 50 -11.62 0.02 7.32
N GLU A 51 -11.15 1.19 6.90
CA GLU A 51 -10.99 1.51 5.48
C GLU A 51 -9.62 1.01 4.98
N LEU A 52 -9.64 0.26 3.87
CA LEU A 52 -8.46 -0.32 3.21
C LEU A 52 -8.24 0.40 1.88
N SER A 53 -7.15 1.12 1.75
CA SER A 53 -6.77 1.79 0.52
C SER A 53 -6.25 0.79 -0.53
N TYR A 54 -6.87 0.78 -1.71
CA TYR A 54 -6.48 -0.07 -2.82
C TYR A 54 -6.03 0.74 -4.03
N MET A 55 -4.71 0.80 -4.26
CA MET A 55 -4.10 1.56 -5.35
C MET A 55 -3.75 0.68 -6.55
N THR A 56 -4.16 1.07 -7.76
CA THR A 56 -3.64 0.47 -9.00
C THR A 56 -3.31 1.54 -10.04
N PRO A 57 -2.49 1.24 -11.07
CA PRO A 57 -2.17 2.19 -12.13
C PRO A 57 -3.43 2.71 -12.84
N ASP A 58 -3.41 3.98 -13.26
CA ASP A 58 -4.55 4.55 -13.98
C ASP A 58 -4.71 3.94 -15.38
N ARG A 59 -5.64 2.99 -15.49
CA ARG A 59 -6.03 2.32 -16.74
C ARG A 59 -7.54 2.32 -16.84
N GLU A 60 -8.09 2.96 -17.88
CA GLU A 60 -9.53 3.20 -18.03
C GLU A 60 -10.39 1.95 -17.83
N LEU A 61 -10.07 0.85 -18.53
CA LEU A 61 -10.81 -0.40 -18.40
C LEU A 61 -10.65 -1.04 -17.02
N GLU A 62 -9.43 -1.01 -16.47
CA GLU A 62 -9.14 -1.56 -15.15
C GLU A 62 -9.87 -0.80 -14.06
N ASN A 63 -9.95 0.54 -14.14
CA ASN A 63 -10.68 1.36 -13.18
C ASN A 63 -12.17 0.99 -13.13
N ARG A 64 -12.81 0.78 -14.29
CA ARG A 64 -14.21 0.33 -14.34
C ARG A 64 -14.39 -1.03 -13.68
N VAL A 65 -13.50 -1.99 -13.98
CA VAL A 65 -13.56 -3.33 -13.37
C VAL A 65 -13.32 -3.25 -11.87
N LYS A 66 -12.33 -2.45 -11.45
CA LYS A 66 -11.98 -2.24 -10.04
C LYS A 66 -13.14 -1.65 -9.24
N GLU A 67 -13.91 -0.70 -9.79
CA GLU A 67 -15.11 -0.19 -9.14
C GLU A 67 -16.14 -1.30 -8.88
N VAL A 68 -16.39 -2.17 -9.85
CA VAL A 68 -17.30 -3.32 -9.68
C VAL A 68 -16.79 -4.27 -8.60
N VAL A 69 -15.50 -4.58 -8.61
CA VAL A 69 -14.86 -5.48 -7.62
C VAL A 69 -14.92 -4.87 -6.21
N ILE A 70 -14.58 -3.59 -6.05
CA ILE A 70 -14.62 -2.90 -4.75
C ILE A 70 -16.06 -2.84 -4.21
N ASN A 71 -17.03 -2.52 -5.05
CA ASN A 71 -18.43 -2.49 -4.64
C ASN A 71 -18.93 -3.88 -4.22
N GLY A 72 -18.57 -4.93 -4.96
CA GLY A 72 -18.88 -6.32 -4.61
C GLY A 72 -18.24 -6.74 -3.30
N PHE A 73 -16.95 -6.43 -3.09
CA PHE A 73 -16.26 -6.70 -1.83
C PHE A 73 -16.92 -5.99 -0.66
N ASN A 74 -17.20 -4.69 -0.79
CA ASN A 74 -17.82 -3.90 0.27
C ASN A 74 -19.21 -4.42 0.64
N ALA A 75 -20.03 -4.78 -0.35
CA ALA A 75 -21.33 -5.40 -0.11
C ALA A 75 -21.22 -6.76 0.60
N ALA A 76 -20.26 -7.60 0.20
CA ALA A 76 -20.01 -8.88 0.85
C ALA A 76 -19.50 -8.73 2.30
N MET A 77 -18.68 -7.72 2.59
CA MET A 77 -18.24 -7.42 3.96
C MET A 77 -19.41 -6.94 4.81
N GLU A 78 -20.28 -6.07 4.29
CA GLU A 78 -21.48 -5.60 4.97
C GLU A 78 -22.45 -6.75 5.28
N GLU A 79 -22.75 -7.60 4.28
CA GLU A 79 -23.61 -8.77 4.45
C GLU A 79 -23.05 -9.75 5.50
N ALA A 80 -21.72 -9.92 5.53
CA ALA A 80 -21.03 -10.75 6.50
C ALA A 80 -20.83 -10.08 7.88
N GLY A 81 -21.33 -8.85 8.08
CA GLY A 81 -21.14 -8.08 9.31
C GLY A 81 -19.68 -7.78 9.65
N LYS A 82 -18.81 -7.71 8.63
CA LYS A 82 -17.38 -7.43 8.77
C LYS A 82 -17.13 -5.92 8.65
N PRO A 83 -16.32 -5.33 9.54
CA PRO A 83 -16.09 -3.88 9.56
C PRO A 83 -15.00 -3.48 8.55
N TYR A 84 -15.01 -4.03 7.32
CA TYR A 84 -13.99 -3.74 6.31
C TYR A 84 -14.61 -3.05 5.11
N ARG A 85 -13.92 -2.02 4.61
CA ARG A 85 -14.31 -1.31 3.38
C ARG A 85 -13.09 -0.99 2.54
N ALA A 86 -13.06 -1.48 1.31
CA ALA A 86 -12.05 -1.09 0.33
C ALA A 86 -12.39 0.29 -0.27
N VAL A 87 -11.38 1.14 -0.37
CA VAL A 87 -11.45 2.47 -0.98
C VAL A 87 -10.50 2.50 -2.18
N ASN A 88 -11.04 2.88 -3.34
CA ASN A 88 -10.25 3.00 -4.56
C ASN A 88 -9.27 4.17 -4.46
N VAL A 89 -8.00 3.91 -4.74
CA VAL A 89 -6.98 4.93 -4.98
C VAL A 89 -6.47 4.78 -6.42
N VAL A 90 -6.49 5.88 -7.17
CA VAL A 90 -5.96 5.89 -8.54
C VAL A 90 -4.50 6.31 -8.49
N GLY A 91 -3.61 5.41 -8.87
CA GLY A 91 -2.18 5.69 -8.99
C GLY A 91 -1.84 6.31 -10.36
N PRO A 92 -0.57 6.69 -10.58
CA PRO A 92 -0.11 7.12 -11.89
C PRO A 92 -0.29 6.04 -12.99
N ALA A 93 -0.35 6.45 -14.26
CA ALA A 93 -0.65 5.53 -15.36
C ALA A 93 0.49 4.57 -15.74
N THR A 94 1.75 5.01 -15.57
CA THR A 94 2.93 4.25 -15.99
C THR A 94 3.57 3.50 -14.83
N ASP A 95 4.21 2.36 -15.11
CA ASP A 95 4.83 1.54 -14.07
C ASP A 95 5.99 2.27 -13.37
N ASN A 96 6.73 3.11 -14.09
CA ASN A 96 7.82 3.90 -13.52
C ASN A 96 7.29 4.98 -12.57
N ASP A 97 6.18 5.63 -12.93
CA ASP A 97 5.54 6.62 -12.06
C ASP A 97 4.90 5.95 -10.84
N ILE A 98 4.35 4.75 -11.00
CA ILE A 98 3.86 3.93 -9.88
C ILE A 98 5.00 3.56 -8.92
N LYS A 99 6.13 3.05 -9.42
CA LYS A 99 7.29 2.77 -8.56
C LYS A 99 7.77 4.03 -7.85
N THR A 100 7.82 5.16 -8.56
CA THR A 100 8.21 6.46 -7.97
C THR A 100 7.25 6.86 -6.85
N LYS A 101 5.94 6.78 -7.10
CA LYS A 101 4.89 7.10 -6.11
C LYS A 101 4.99 6.21 -4.87
N LEU A 102 5.08 4.89 -5.06
CA LEU A 102 5.21 3.93 -3.95
C LEU A 102 6.48 4.16 -3.15
N THR A 103 7.59 4.53 -3.80
CA THR A 103 8.86 4.82 -3.12
C THR A 103 8.72 6.06 -2.22
N LEU A 104 8.07 7.11 -2.72
CA LEU A 104 7.79 8.33 -1.95
C LEU A 104 6.83 8.05 -0.78
N ASP A 105 5.79 7.26 -1.02
CA ASP A 105 4.83 6.87 0.02
C ASP A 105 5.49 6.01 1.10
N ALA A 106 6.36 5.08 0.72
CA ALA A 106 7.14 4.27 1.67
C ALA A 106 8.06 5.13 2.53
N ALA A 107 8.76 6.09 1.93
CA ALA A 107 9.60 7.04 2.65
C ALA A 107 8.79 7.95 3.59
N ALA A 108 7.54 8.27 3.23
CA ALA A 108 6.63 9.05 4.05
C ALA A 108 5.89 8.23 5.12
N GLY A 109 5.95 6.89 5.06
CA GLY A 109 5.18 6.01 5.93
C GLY A 109 3.69 5.98 5.62
N THR A 110 3.31 6.26 4.36
CA THR A 110 1.93 6.38 3.89
C THR A 110 1.66 5.49 2.68
N LEU A 111 2.26 4.29 2.64
CA LEU A 111 1.93 3.30 1.61
C LEU A 111 0.44 2.95 1.66
N PRO A 112 -0.19 2.69 0.51
CA PRO A 112 -1.52 2.11 0.49
C PRO A 112 -1.51 0.70 1.09
N ASP A 113 -2.64 0.28 1.67
CA ASP A 113 -2.81 -1.03 2.31
C ASP A 113 -2.67 -2.16 1.29
N ILE A 114 -3.19 -1.94 0.08
CA ILE A 114 -3.14 -2.86 -1.06
C ILE A 114 -2.71 -2.08 -2.28
N PHE A 115 -1.76 -2.59 -3.06
CA PHE A 115 -1.41 -1.98 -4.33
C PHE A 115 -1.04 -2.97 -5.44
N GLY A 116 -1.36 -2.58 -6.67
CA GLY A 116 -0.93 -3.25 -7.89
C GLY A 116 0.35 -2.63 -8.42
N ALA A 117 1.40 -3.44 -8.56
CA ALA A 117 2.65 -3.09 -9.22
C ALA A 117 3.30 -4.34 -9.82
N ARG A 118 4.20 -4.16 -10.79
CA ARG A 118 4.96 -5.27 -11.33
C ARG A 118 5.95 -5.80 -10.28
N PRO A 119 5.98 -7.12 -10.01
CA PRO A 119 6.85 -7.69 -8.97
C PRO A 119 8.33 -7.34 -9.17
N GLU A 120 8.82 -7.27 -10.41
CA GLU A 120 10.21 -6.92 -10.71
C GLU A 120 10.60 -5.51 -10.21
N LEU A 121 9.62 -4.64 -9.96
CA LEU A 121 9.83 -3.28 -9.47
C LEU A 121 9.89 -3.19 -7.95
N LEU A 122 9.63 -4.28 -7.22
CA LEU A 122 9.41 -4.30 -5.77
C LEU A 122 10.49 -5.01 -4.94
N ALA A 123 11.57 -5.51 -5.55
CA ALA A 123 12.62 -6.22 -4.82
C ALA A 123 13.23 -5.40 -3.66
N ASP A 124 13.39 -4.08 -3.86
CA ASP A 124 13.82 -3.12 -2.85
C ASP A 124 12.81 -2.96 -1.70
N PHE A 125 11.51 -3.07 -1.98
CA PHE A 125 10.45 -3.01 -0.95
C PHE A 125 10.44 -4.25 -0.07
N VAL A 126 10.70 -5.43 -0.66
CA VAL A 126 10.86 -6.68 0.09
C VAL A 126 12.06 -6.60 1.03
N ALA A 127 13.21 -6.18 0.51
CA ALA A 127 14.44 -6.05 1.28
C ALA A 127 14.31 -5.01 2.41
N ALA A 128 13.57 -3.92 2.17
CA ALA A 128 13.28 -2.89 3.17
C ALA A 128 12.20 -3.29 4.18
N GLY A 129 11.52 -4.43 3.99
CA GLY A 129 10.48 -4.91 4.89
C GLY A 129 9.14 -4.17 4.79
N TYR A 130 8.87 -3.51 3.66
CA TYR A 130 7.61 -2.79 3.44
C TYR A 130 6.43 -3.70 3.06
N LEU A 131 6.70 -4.93 2.63
CA LEU A 131 5.68 -5.88 2.20
C LEU A 131 5.48 -6.98 3.25
N ALA A 132 4.21 -7.26 3.56
CA ALA A 132 3.83 -8.38 4.40
C ALA A 132 4.15 -9.71 3.72
N ASP A 133 4.58 -10.71 4.50
CA ASP A 133 4.63 -12.09 4.03
C ASP A 133 3.24 -12.71 4.11
N LEU A 134 2.64 -12.97 2.95
CA LEU A 134 1.30 -13.51 2.81
C LEU A 134 1.30 -15.04 2.71
N ARG A 135 2.45 -15.71 2.83
CA ARG A 135 2.56 -17.16 2.57
C ARG A 135 1.51 -17.99 3.31
N SER A 136 1.40 -17.82 4.62
CA SER A 136 0.43 -18.56 5.45
C SER A 136 -1.03 -18.28 5.06
N HIS A 137 -1.34 -17.04 4.68
CA HIS A 137 -2.69 -16.64 4.25
C HIS A 137 -3.04 -17.24 2.90
N LEU A 138 -2.10 -17.23 1.94
CA LEU A 138 -2.32 -17.78 0.61
C LEU A 138 -2.36 -19.31 0.63
N GLU A 139 -1.44 -19.97 1.32
CA GLU A 139 -1.41 -21.43 1.40
C GLU A 139 -2.63 -22.02 2.12
N SER A 140 -3.31 -21.24 2.97
CA SER A 140 -4.59 -21.65 3.60
C SER A 140 -5.83 -21.28 2.78
N TRP A 141 -5.70 -20.43 1.76
CA TRP A 141 -6.81 -20.09 0.87
C TRP A 141 -7.02 -21.19 -0.15
N SER A 142 -8.22 -21.79 -0.17
CA SER A 142 -8.57 -22.92 -1.04
C SER A 142 -8.23 -22.70 -2.52
N ASP A 143 -8.43 -21.47 -3.01
CA ASP A 143 -8.30 -21.16 -4.42
C ASP A 143 -6.86 -20.89 -4.83
N TRP A 144 -5.93 -20.80 -3.87
CA TRP A 144 -4.50 -20.71 -4.17
C TRP A 144 -4.01 -21.91 -4.98
N SER A 145 -4.60 -23.09 -4.76
CA SER A 145 -4.33 -24.29 -5.54
C SER A 145 -4.69 -24.15 -7.03
N GLN A 146 -5.60 -23.23 -7.39
CA GLN A 146 -6.04 -23.00 -8.76
C GLN A 146 -5.07 -22.11 -9.55
N TYR A 147 -4.16 -21.40 -8.88
CA TYR A 147 -3.15 -20.58 -9.55
C TYR A 147 -2.09 -21.46 -10.24
N PRO A 148 -1.73 -21.18 -11.50
CA PRO A 148 -0.61 -21.83 -12.16
C PRO A 148 0.70 -21.64 -11.37
N ASP A 149 1.49 -22.70 -11.20
CA ASP A 149 2.72 -22.63 -10.39
C ASP A 149 3.73 -21.61 -10.92
N VAL A 150 3.80 -21.43 -12.24
CA VAL A 150 4.62 -20.38 -12.85
C VAL A 150 4.22 -18.97 -12.37
N LEU A 151 2.93 -18.70 -12.17
CA LEU A 151 2.48 -17.41 -11.64
C LEU A 151 2.87 -17.22 -10.18
N LYS A 152 2.79 -18.29 -9.37
CA LYS A 152 3.19 -18.25 -7.96
C LYS A 152 4.66 -17.83 -7.79
N THR A 153 5.54 -18.29 -8.69
CA THR A 153 6.97 -17.90 -8.65
C THR A 153 7.22 -16.41 -8.88
N PHE A 154 6.33 -15.70 -9.59
CA PHE A 154 6.45 -14.24 -9.77
C PHE A 154 6.07 -13.45 -8.51
N ALA A 155 5.38 -14.08 -7.55
CA ALA A 155 5.03 -13.49 -6.26
C ALA A 155 5.95 -13.93 -5.13
N GLU A 156 6.97 -14.77 -5.40
CA GLU A 156 7.88 -15.28 -4.39
C GLU A 156 9.23 -14.54 -4.41
N PHE A 157 9.60 -13.92 -3.29
CA PHE A 157 10.87 -13.22 -3.11
C PHE A 157 11.47 -13.58 -1.75
N ASP A 158 12.72 -14.05 -1.75
CA ASP A 158 13.44 -14.48 -0.53
C ASP A 158 12.62 -15.41 0.38
N GLY A 159 11.87 -16.33 -0.24
CA GLY A 159 11.01 -17.31 0.45
C GLY A 159 9.66 -16.76 0.95
N LYS A 160 9.41 -15.46 0.81
CA LYS A 160 8.13 -14.81 1.15
C LYS A 160 7.19 -14.80 -0.06
N LEU A 161 5.89 -14.97 0.17
CA LEU A 161 4.88 -14.68 -0.85
C LEU A 161 4.35 -13.26 -0.63
N ILE A 162 4.65 -12.34 -1.54
CA ILE A 162 4.47 -10.90 -1.33
C ILE A 162 3.19 -10.34 -1.98
N GLY A 163 2.37 -11.19 -2.58
CA GLY A 163 1.16 -10.76 -3.28
C GLY A 163 0.44 -11.89 -4.00
N ILE A 164 -0.69 -11.53 -4.61
CA ILE A 164 -1.45 -12.40 -5.52
C ILE A 164 -1.01 -12.07 -6.95
N PRO A 165 -0.40 -13.01 -7.69
CA PRO A 165 0.14 -12.73 -9.02
C PRO A 165 -0.98 -12.56 -10.04
N GLY A 166 -0.94 -11.44 -10.77
CA GLY A 166 -1.72 -11.27 -11.99
C GLY A 166 -1.13 -12.08 -13.15
N GLY A 167 -1.98 -12.51 -14.07
CA GLY A 167 -1.57 -13.20 -15.30
C GLY A 167 -1.74 -12.32 -16.53
N GLY A 168 -0.77 -12.39 -17.45
CA GLY A 168 -0.85 -11.79 -18.78
C GLY A 168 -0.17 -12.70 -19.80
N THR A 169 -0.62 -12.65 -21.05
CA THR A 169 0.03 -13.39 -22.15
C THR A 169 0.46 -12.41 -23.24
N PHE A 170 1.65 -12.63 -23.79
CA PHE A 170 2.06 -11.95 -25.00
C PHE A 170 1.29 -12.54 -26.17
N SER A 171 0.49 -11.71 -26.82
CA SER A 171 -0.33 -12.11 -27.97
C SER A 171 0.11 -11.30 -29.19
N PHE A 172 0.28 -11.98 -30.32
CA PHE A 172 0.45 -11.33 -31.61
C PHE A 172 -0.93 -11.01 -32.19
N TYR A 173 -1.19 -9.72 -32.39
CA TYR A 173 -2.38 -9.26 -33.08
C TYR A 173 -1.99 -8.86 -34.50
N TYR A 174 -2.74 -9.37 -35.49
CA TYR A 174 -2.52 -9.04 -36.89
C TYR A 174 -3.85 -8.74 -37.59
N ARG A 175 -3.77 -7.98 -38.68
CA ARG A 175 -4.90 -7.66 -39.54
C ARG A 175 -5.08 -8.76 -40.58
N LYS A 176 -6.07 -9.64 -40.37
CA LYS A 176 -6.38 -10.76 -41.27
C LYS A 176 -6.56 -10.31 -42.71
N ASP A 177 -7.36 -9.27 -42.93
CA ASP A 177 -7.66 -8.72 -44.25
C ASP A 177 -6.42 -8.21 -45.00
N VAL A 178 -5.46 -7.62 -44.29
CA VAL A 178 -4.20 -7.17 -44.87
C VAL A 178 -3.33 -8.36 -45.31
N LEU A 179 -3.25 -9.40 -44.48
CA LEU A 179 -2.45 -10.59 -44.81
C LEU A 179 -3.11 -11.42 -45.92
N GLU A 180 -4.42 -11.59 -45.89
CA GLU A 180 -5.19 -12.23 -46.96
C GLU A 180 -5.07 -11.47 -48.29
N GLY A 181 -5.18 -10.14 -48.26
CA GLY A 181 -5.00 -9.29 -49.43
C GLY A 181 -3.59 -9.35 -50.03
N ALA A 182 -2.59 -9.68 -49.22
CA ALA A 182 -1.21 -9.92 -49.65
C ALA A 182 -0.96 -11.39 -50.05
N GLY A 183 -1.97 -12.27 -49.99
CA GLY A 183 -1.84 -13.69 -50.29
C GLY A 183 -1.10 -14.51 -49.23
N ILE A 184 -0.97 -13.99 -48.01
CA ILE A 184 -0.32 -14.68 -46.87
C ILE A 184 -1.39 -15.48 -46.13
N SER A 185 -1.17 -16.79 -45.99
CA SER A 185 -2.04 -17.66 -45.19
C SER A 185 -1.93 -17.30 -43.71
N THR A 186 -3.08 -17.17 -43.06
CA THR A 186 -3.21 -16.77 -41.64
C THR A 186 -3.96 -17.78 -40.79
#